data_AF-A0A1G1VB12-F1
#
_entry.id   AF-A0A1G1VB12-F1
#
_cell.length_a   1.000
_cell.length_b   1.000
_cell.length_c   1.000
_cell.angle_alpha   90.00
_cell.angle_beta   90.00
_cell.angle_gamma   90.00
#
_symmetry.space_group_name_H-M   'P 1'
#
loop_
_entity.id
_entity.type
_entity.pdbx_description
1 polymer ?
#
loop_
_entity_poly.entity_id
_entity_poly.type
_entity_poly.pdbx_seq_one_letter_code
_entity_poly.pdbx_strand_id
1 'polypeptide(L)'
;MDTLIEGLENNEDIASQRLQEILDKNRDKRIVVLGTTCTGKSTLTRKISNARDMDEEVFPLLTKEEADYVCQTPWTPEIGETMERLVREKVKAEAGKPLFGTVLVDCDLVIYLKISDELLRQRTVLRNSSLEDAKNMQKAIEEEIQNSDVSAIEFAVG
;
A
#
# COMPACT_ATOMS: atom_id res chain seq x y z
N MET A 1 -28.73 5.82 -8.98
CA MET A 1 -27.27 5.98 -9.12
C MET A 1 -26.69 6.55 -7.83
N ASP A 2 -27.42 7.46 -7.17
CA ASP A 2 -27.02 8.08 -5.88
C ASP A 2 -26.92 7.13 -4.68
N THR A 3 -27.81 6.14 -4.55
CA THR A 3 -27.84 5.22 -3.39
C THR A 3 -26.65 4.25 -3.32
N LEU A 4 -26.04 3.94 -4.47
CA LEU A 4 -24.83 3.12 -4.55
C LEU A 4 -23.59 3.92 -4.17
N ILE A 5 -23.56 5.21 -4.52
CA ILE A 5 -22.45 6.12 -4.21
C ILE A 5 -22.44 6.40 -2.70
N GLU A 6 -23.59 6.71 -2.09
CA GLU A 6 -23.71 6.91 -0.64
C GLU A 6 -23.33 5.65 0.17
N GLY A 7 -23.69 4.45 -0.31
CA GLY A 7 -23.31 3.19 0.34
C GLY A 7 -21.81 2.89 0.26
N LEU A 8 -21.15 3.26 -0.84
CA LEU A 8 -19.70 3.11 -1.01
C LEU A 8 -18.93 4.13 -0.17
N GLU A 9 -19.37 5.39 -0.14
CA GLU A 9 -18.75 6.45 0.68
C GLU A 9 -18.80 6.12 2.18
N ASN A 10 -19.94 5.62 2.68
CA ASN A 10 -20.10 5.21 4.07
C ASN A 10 -19.17 4.04 4.45
N ASN A 11 -18.97 3.06 3.56
CA ASN A 11 -18.07 1.94 3.82
C ASN A 11 -16.60 2.35 3.82
N GLU A 12 -16.20 3.30 2.97
CA GLU A 12 -14.83 3.84 2.96
C GLU A 12 -14.51 4.65 4.22
N ASP A 13 -15.48 5.39 4.75
CA ASP A 13 -15.33 6.14 5.99
C ASP A 13 -15.20 5.23 7.21
N ILE A 14 -16.01 4.17 7.28
CA ILE A 14 -15.89 3.15 8.33
C ILE A 14 -14.52 2.46 8.27
N ALA A 15 -14.04 2.09 7.07
CA ALA A 15 -12.73 1.47 6.91
C ALA A 15 -11.60 2.42 7.37
N SER A 16 -11.68 3.70 7.02
CA SER A 16 -10.69 4.70 7.39
C SER A 16 -10.66 4.94 8.90
N GLN A 17 -11.83 5.02 9.56
CA GLN A 17 -11.93 5.15 11.02
C GLN A 17 -11.34 3.93 11.75
N ARG A 18 -11.72 2.72 11.32
CA ARG A 18 -11.20 1.47 11.93
C ARG A 18 -9.69 1.35 11.76
N LEU A 19 -9.16 1.73 10.60
CA LEU A 19 -7.71 1.72 10.36
C LEU A 19 -7.01 2.78 11.22
N GLN A 20 -7.56 3.99 11.31
CA GLN A 20 -7.04 5.05 12.20
C GLN A 20 -6.99 4.58 13.66
N GLU A 21 -8.02 3.88 14.16
CA GLU A 21 -8.00 3.33 15.53
C GLU A 21 -6.88 2.32 15.76
N ILE A 22 -6.58 1.46 14.78
CA ILE A 22 -5.47 0.49 14.87
C ILE A 22 -4.14 1.24 14.89
N LEU A 23 -3.99 2.25 14.04
CA LEU A 23 -2.80 3.07 13.96
C LEU A 23 -2.56 3.86 15.25
N ASP A 24 -3.60 4.47 15.82
CA ASP A 24 -3.53 5.23 17.07
C ASP A 24 -3.14 4.35 18.26
N LYS A 25 -3.65 3.12 18.32
CA LYS A 25 -3.27 2.12 19.34
C LYS A 25 -1.82 1.64 19.24
N ASN A 26 -1.17 1.87 18.10
CA ASN A 26 0.21 1.45 17.83
C ASN A 26 1.09 2.65 17.48
N ARG A 27 0.74 3.86 17.94
CA ARG A 27 1.41 5.11 17.54
C ARG A 27 2.90 5.17 17.90
N ASP A 28 3.34 4.39 18.88
CA ASP A 28 4.74 4.24 19.29
C ASP A 28 5.58 3.39 18.31
N LYS A 29 4.92 2.65 17.40
CA LYS A 29 5.56 1.76 16.44
C LYS A 29 5.79 2.44 15.09
N ARG A 30 6.86 2.05 14.41
CA ARG A 30 7.08 2.31 12.98
C ARG A 30 6.18 1.35 12.20
N ILE A 31 5.14 1.87 11.56
CA ILE A 31 4.13 1.05 10.88
C ILE A 31 4.28 1.18 9.36
N VAL A 32 4.26 0.06 8.66
CA VAL A 32 4.13 0.00 7.20
C VAL A 32 2.77 -0.61 6.85
N VAL A 33 2.01 0.09 6.02
CA VAL A 33 0.71 -0.37 5.51
C VAL A 33 0.91 -0.86 4.08
N LEU A 34 0.83 -2.18 3.89
CA LEU A 34 1.06 -2.84 2.61
C LEU A 34 -0.25 -3.25 1.97
N GLY A 35 -0.33 -3.14 0.65
CA GLY A 35 -1.45 -3.70 -0.11
C GLY A 35 -1.17 -3.70 -1.59
N THR A 36 -1.77 -4.63 -2.32
CA THR A 36 -1.67 -4.66 -3.78
C THR A 36 -2.33 -3.42 -4.43
N THR A 37 -2.21 -3.26 -5.75
CA THR A 37 -3.00 -2.27 -6.49
C THR A 37 -4.49 -2.45 -6.23
N CYS A 38 -5.27 -1.39 -6.38
CA CYS A 38 -6.73 -1.40 -6.16
C CYS A 38 -7.22 -1.73 -4.72
N THR A 39 -6.34 -1.86 -3.73
CA THR A 39 -6.74 -2.03 -2.31
C THR A 39 -7.30 -0.75 -1.67
N GLY A 40 -7.07 0.42 -2.28
CA GLY A 40 -7.54 1.71 -1.76
C GLY A 40 -6.49 2.50 -0.98
N LYS A 41 -5.20 2.10 -1.04
CA LYS A 41 -4.08 2.81 -0.39
C LYS A 41 -4.17 4.33 -0.49
N SER A 42 -4.16 4.89 -1.71
CA SER A 42 -4.19 6.35 -1.90
C SER A 42 -5.47 7.02 -1.35
N THR A 43 -6.59 6.29 -1.29
CA THR A 43 -7.82 6.79 -0.64
C THR A 43 -7.64 6.85 0.88
N LEU A 44 -7.10 5.78 1.47
CA LEU A 44 -6.85 5.68 2.91
C LEU A 44 -5.79 6.69 3.37
N THR A 45 -4.68 6.84 2.62
CA THR A 45 -3.61 7.80 2.92
C THR A 45 -4.14 9.23 3.03
N ARG A 46 -5.14 9.62 2.23
CA ARG A 46 -5.75 10.96 2.28
C ARG A 46 -6.71 11.17 3.46
N LYS A 47 -7.30 10.09 3.98
CA LYS A 47 -8.27 10.15 5.09
C LYS A 47 -7.60 9.96 6.45
N ILE A 48 -6.47 9.28 6.50
CA ILE A 48 -5.74 8.97 7.73
C ILE A 48 -4.78 10.10 8.07
N SER A 49 -4.87 10.57 9.31
CA SER A 49 -3.99 11.62 9.80
C SER A 49 -2.54 11.12 9.88
N ASN A 50 -1.60 11.96 9.44
CA ASN A 50 -0.15 11.68 9.46
C ASN A 50 0.30 10.47 8.63
N ALA A 51 -0.57 9.94 7.75
CA ALA A 51 -0.18 8.91 6.80
C ALA A 51 0.77 9.49 5.75
N ARG A 52 1.69 8.65 5.29
CA ARG A 52 2.71 8.99 4.29
C ARG A 52 2.58 8.04 3.12
N ASP A 53 2.69 8.56 1.91
CA ASP A 53 2.69 7.76 0.70
C ASP A 53 4.13 7.43 0.29
N MET A 54 4.44 6.15 0.13
CA MET A 54 5.80 5.69 -0.18
C MET A 54 6.31 6.22 -1.51
N ASP A 55 5.44 6.38 -2.52
CA ASP A 55 5.83 6.94 -3.80
C ASP A 55 6.18 8.43 -3.62
N GLU A 56 5.32 9.18 -2.92
CA GLU A 56 5.59 10.61 -2.63
C GLU A 56 6.87 10.83 -1.81
N GLU A 57 7.27 9.88 -0.97
CA GLU A 57 8.52 9.95 -0.21
C GLU A 57 9.76 9.55 -1.02
N VAL A 58 9.67 8.50 -1.85
CA VAL A 58 10.84 7.98 -2.55
C VAL A 58 11.23 8.84 -3.75
N PHE A 59 10.25 9.30 -4.56
CA PHE A 59 10.53 9.99 -5.83
C PHE A 59 11.39 11.26 -5.67
N PRO A 60 11.18 12.12 -4.65
CA PRO A 60 12.05 13.28 -4.40
C PRO A 60 13.49 12.92 -4.02
N LEU A 61 13.74 11.68 -3.57
CA LEU A 61 15.06 11.18 -3.16
C LEU A 61 15.79 10.45 -4.30
N LEU A 62 15.12 10.26 -5.43
CA LEU A 62 15.71 9.66 -6.62
C LEU A 62 16.54 10.69 -7.39
N THR A 63 17.67 10.25 -7.91
CA THR A 63 18.34 10.96 -8.99
C THR A 63 17.46 10.91 -10.25
N LYS A 64 17.72 11.82 -11.19
CA LYS A 64 17.00 11.82 -12.47
C LYS A 64 17.12 10.47 -13.20
N GLU A 65 18.31 9.84 -13.18
CA GLU A 65 18.53 8.55 -13.84
C GLU A 65 17.74 7.42 -13.17
N GLU A 66 17.70 7.40 -11.83
CA GLU A 66 16.89 6.43 -11.08
C GLU A 66 15.40 6.59 -11.38
N ALA A 67 14.88 7.82 -11.34
CA ALA A 67 13.49 8.14 -11.65
C ALA A 67 13.13 7.78 -13.10
N ASP A 68 13.97 8.19 -14.06
CA ASP A 68 13.77 7.89 -15.48
C ASP A 68 13.78 6.38 -15.74
N TYR A 69 14.57 5.59 -15.00
CA TYR A 69 14.61 4.13 -15.10
C TYR A 69 13.35 3.47 -14.53
N VAL A 70 12.93 3.82 -13.31
CA VAL A 70 11.77 3.16 -12.67
C VAL A 70 10.43 3.56 -13.29
N CYS A 71 10.40 4.66 -14.05
CA CYS A 71 9.21 5.11 -14.78
C CYS A 71 9.11 4.57 -16.23
N GLN A 72 10.01 3.66 -16.67
CA GLN A 72 9.97 3.14 -18.03
C GLN A 72 8.72 2.29 -18.31
N THR A 73 8.31 2.31 -19.58
CA THR A 73 7.20 1.48 -20.09
C THR A 73 7.69 0.64 -21.28
N PRO A 74 7.42 -0.68 -21.33
CA PRO A 74 6.64 -1.47 -20.37
C PRO A 74 7.39 -1.69 -19.04
N TRP A 75 6.63 -1.91 -17.97
CA TRP A 75 7.19 -2.32 -16.67
C TRP A 75 7.82 -3.72 -16.80
N THR A 76 9.01 -3.92 -16.23
CA THR A 76 9.71 -5.21 -16.17
C THR A 76 10.00 -5.61 -14.72
N PRO A 77 10.22 -6.91 -14.44
CA PRO A 77 10.65 -7.36 -13.12
C PRO A 77 11.89 -6.64 -12.62
N GLU A 78 12.89 -6.35 -13.48
CA GLU A 78 14.09 -5.62 -13.07
C GLU A 78 13.79 -4.16 -12.65
N ILE A 79 12.81 -3.51 -13.29
CA ILE A 79 12.30 -2.20 -12.87
C ILE A 79 11.67 -2.29 -11.47
N GLY A 80 10.87 -3.34 -11.23
CA GLY A 80 10.30 -3.64 -9.91
C GLY A 80 11.34 -3.81 -8.82
N GLU A 81 12.32 -4.69 -9.05
CA GLU A 81 13.43 -4.95 -8.12
C GLU A 81 14.25 -3.68 -7.85
N THR A 82 14.46 -2.86 -8.89
CA THR A 82 15.18 -1.59 -8.73
C THR A 82 14.40 -0.60 -7.87
N MET A 83 13.10 -0.45 -8.12
CA MET A 83 12.24 0.40 -7.29
C MET A 83 12.21 -0.07 -5.84
N GLU A 84 12.08 -1.38 -5.63
CA GLU A 84 12.10 -1.99 -4.30
C GLU A 84 13.41 -1.68 -3.56
N ARG A 85 14.56 -1.88 -4.22
CA ARG A 85 15.88 -1.56 -3.67
C ARG A 85 15.97 -0.07 -3.29
N LEU A 86 15.56 0.83 -4.18
CA LEU A 86 15.61 2.28 -3.94
C LEU A 86 14.74 2.70 -2.75
N VAL A 87 13.55 2.11 -2.63
CA VAL A 87 12.66 2.33 -1.47
C VAL A 87 13.35 1.88 -0.18
N ARG A 88 13.91 0.66 -0.14
CA ARG A 88 14.58 0.14 1.08
C ARG A 88 15.81 0.95 1.48
N GLU A 89 16.54 1.51 0.51
CA GLU A 89 17.72 2.33 0.76
C GLU A 89 17.38 3.73 1.27
N LYS A 90 16.31 4.35 0.76
CA LYS A 90 16.05 5.78 0.91
C LYS A 90 14.87 6.11 1.83
N VAL A 91 13.88 5.24 1.94
CA VAL A 91 12.65 5.46 2.70
C VAL A 91 12.73 4.74 4.06
N LYS A 92 12.24 5.39 5.11
CA LYS A 92 12.25 4.84 6.47
C LYS A 92 10.87 4.97 7.11
N ALA A 93 10.40 3.90 7.74
CA ALA A 93 9.22 3.96 8.57
C ALA A 93 9.51 4.77 9.85
N GLU A 94 8.55 5.59 10.28
CA GLU A 94 8.66 6.46 11.45
C GLU A 94 7.49 6.20 12.42
N ALA A 95 7.79 6.27 13.72
CA ALA A 95 6.77 6.09 14.73
C ALA A 95 5.68 7.18 14.63
N GLY A 96 4.42 6.74 14.66
CA GLY A 96 3.26 7.62 14.58
C GLY A 96 3.00 8.25 13.21
N LYS A 97 3.73 7.81 12.18
CA LYS A 97 3.58 8.25 10.78
C LYS A 97 3.55 7.05 9.83
N PRO A 98 2.41 6.35 9.73
CA PRO A 98 2.30 5.12 8.96
C PRO A 98 2.64 5.35 7.49
N LEU A 99 3.47 4.47 6.94
CA LEU A 99 3.94 4.52 5.56
C LEU A 99 3.12 3.55 4.70
N PHE A 100 2.38 4.07 3.73
CA PHE A 100 1.54 3.30 2.81
C PHE A 100 2.32 2.98 1.54
N GLY A 101 2.38 1.70 1.15
CA GLY A 101 3.13 1.30 -0.03
C GLY A 101 2.93 -0.16 -0.43
N THR A 102 3.86 -0.65 -1.24
CA THR A 102 3.88 -2.04 -1.73
C THR A 102 5.15 -2.79 -1.33
N VAL A 103 6.12 -2.12 -0.71
CA VAL A 103 7.43 -2.68 -0.34
C VAL A 103 7.56 -2.71 1.17
N LEU A 104 7.91 -3.85 1.75
CA LEU A 104 8.25 -3.89 3.17
C LEU A 104 9.58 -3.17 3.41
N VAL A 105 9.59 -2.22 4.35
CA VAL A 105 10.83 -1.59 4.86
C VAL A 105 11.00 -1.93 6.34
N ASP A 106 12.18 -1.68 6.91
CA ASP A 106 12.43 -1.91 8.33
C ASP A 106 11.38 -1.16 9.20
N CYS A 107 10.61 -1.94 9.96
CA CYS A 107 9.47 -1.47 10.72
C CYS A 107 9.15 -2.43 11.88
N ASP A 108 8.29 -1.99 12.79
CA ASP A 108 7.94 -2.77 14.00
C ASP A 108 6.60 -3.52 13.82
N LEU A 109 5.78 -3.09 12.85
CA LEU A 109 4.46 -3.65 12.59
C LEU A 109 4.06 -3.43 11.12
N VAL A 110 3.57 -4.49 10.49
CA VAL A 110 2.90 -4.43 9.19
C VAL A 110 1.38 -4.40 9.39
N ILE A 111 0.70 -3.57 8.62
CA ILE A 111 -0.75 -3.69 8.40
C ILE A 111 -0.97 -4.08 6.94
N TYR A 112 -1.49 -5.28 6.70
CA TYR A 112 -1.74 -5.78 5.36
C TYR A 112 -3.19 -5.54 4.94
N LEU A 113 -3.39 -4.71 3.92
CA LEU A 113 -4.69 -4.42 3.32
C LEU A 113 -5.15 -5.60 2.45
N LYS A 114 -5.90 -6.50 3.06
CA LYS A 114 -6.40 -7.73 2.44
C LYS A 114 -7.69 -7.45 1.68
N ILE A 115 -7.67 -7.65 0.37
CA ILE A 115 -8.83 -7.47 -0.52
C ILE A 115 -9.34 -8.85 -0.98
N SER A 116 -10.66 -9.01 -1.10
CA SER A 116 -11.21 -10.23 -1.68
C SER A 116 -10.98 -10.29 -3.19
N ASP A 117 -10.84 -11.50 -3.73
CA ASP A 117 -10.67 -11.74 -5.17
C ASP A 117 -11.78 -11.11 -6.02
N GLU A 118 -13.02 -11.15 -5.52
CA GLU A 118 -14.18 -10.57 -6.20
C GLU A 118 -14.09 -9.04 -6.24
N LEU A 119 -13.80 -8.41 -5.10
CA LEU A 119 -13.67 -6.95 -5.07
C LEU A 119 -12.45 -6.47 -5.85
N LEU A 120 -11.34 -7.22 -5.80
CA LEU A 120 -10.15 -6.93 -6.58
C LEU A 120 -10.47 -6.94 -8.07
N ARG A 121 -11.13 -8.00 -8.57
CA ARG A 121 -11.59 -8.11 -9.97
C ARG A 121 -12.47 -6.92 -10.36
N GLN A 122 -13.43 -6.56 -9.53
CA GLN A 122 -14.31 -5.41 -9.81
C GLN A 122 -13.50 -4.11 -9.93
N ARG A 123 -12.58 -3.85 -9.00
CA ARG A 123 -11.78 -2.63 -9.00
C ARG A 123 -10.74 -2.58 -10.11
N THR A 124 -10.14 -3.70 -10.50
CA THR A 124 -9.20 -3.73 -11.64
C THR A 124 -9.92 -3.41 -12.95
N VAL A 125 -11.15 -3.89 -13.14
CA VAL A 125 -11.99 -3.52 -14.30
C VAL A 125 -12.27 -2.01 -14.30
N LEU A 126 -12.70 -1.45 -13.17
CA LEU A 126 -13.00 -0.03 -13.05
C LEU A 126 -11.78 0.87 -13.30
N ARG A 127 -10.57 0.41 -12.94
CA ARG A 127 -9.32 1.15 -13.12
C ARG A 127 -8.57 0.81 -14.40
N ASN A 128 -9.15 0.00 -15.28
CA ASN A 128 -8.50 -0.48 -16.50
C ASN A 128 -7.08 -1.04 -16.23
N SER A 129 -6.95 -1.83 -15.15
CA SER A 129 -5.70 -2.40 -14.67
C SER A 129 -5.69 -3.93 -14.84
N SER A 130 -4.51 -4.55 -14.89
CA SER A 130 -4.36 -6.00 -14.99
C SER A 130 -4.70 -6.69 -13.66
N LEU A 131 -5.68 -7.61 -13.68
CA LEU A 131 -5.98 -8.46 -12.53
C LEU A 131 -4.82 -9.43 -12.22
N GLU A 132 -4.13 -9.89 -13.26
CA GLU A 132 -2.97 -10.78 -13.11
C GLU A 132 -1.85 -10.07 -12.36
N ASP A 133 -1.51 -8.84 -12.77
CA ASP A 133 -0.47 -8.04 -12.11
C ASP A 133 -0.85 -7.75 -10.66
N ALA A 134 -2.13 -7.45 -10.41
CA ALA A 134 -2.63 -7.23 -9.06
C ALA A 134 -2.48 -8.47 -8.18
N LYS A 135 -2.77 -9.67 -8.70
CA LYS A 135 -2.60 -10.93 -7.98
C LYS A 135 -1.13 -11.30 -7.77
N ASN A 136 -0.28 -11.05 -8.77
CA ASN A 136 1.16 -11.27 -8.66
C ASN A 136 1.77 -10.38 -7.56
N MET A 137 1.42 -9.09 -7.55
CA MET A 137 1.83 -8.15 -6.50
C MET A 137 1.28 -8.54 -5.13
N GLN A 138 0.02 -8.98 -5.05
CA GLN A 138 -0.58 -9.46 -3.81
C GLN A 138 0.21 -10.64 -3.23
N LYS A 139 0.49 -11.63 -4.08
CA LYS A 139 1.26 -12.82 -3.70
C LYS A 139 2.68 -12.44 -3.23
N ALA A 140 3.36 -11.55 -3.94
CA ALA A 140 4.70 -11.09 -3.56
C ALA A 140 4.70 -10.42 -2.17
N ILE A 141 3.71 -9.57 -1.88
CA ILE A 141 3.56 -8.93 -0.56
C ILE A 141 3.29 -9.98 0.52
N GLU A 142 2.40 -10.95 0.26
CA GLU A 142 2.06 -12.01 1.22
C GLU A 142 3.28 -12.89 1.53
N GLU A 143 4.03 -13.30 0.51
CA GLU A 143 5.27 -14.07 0.65
C GLU A 143 6.33 -13.28 1.41
N GLU A 144 6.48 -11.98 1.13
CA GLU A 144 7.43 -11.11 1.83
C GLU A 144 7.10 -10.98 3.33
N ILE A 145 5.83 -10.75 3.67
CA ILE A 145 5.38 -10.68 5.06
C ILE A 145 5.63 -12.02 5.78
N GLN A 146 5.29 -13.14 5.13
CA GLN A 146 5.48 -14.48 5.70
C GLN A 146 6.95 -14.84 5.95
N ASN A 147 7.85 -14.36 5.08
CA ASN A 147 9.29 -14.58 5.21
C ASN A 147 9.97 -13.55 6.12
N SER A 148 9.22 -12.58 6.66
CA SER A 148 9.73 -11.58 7.61
C SER A 148 9.51 -11.99 9.06
N ASP A 149 10.37 -11.53 9.96
CA ASP A 149 10.17 -11.67 11.41
C ASP A 149 9.24 -10.57 11.99
N VAL A 150 8.63 -9.74 11.12
CA VAL A 150 7.82 -8.60 11.53
C VAL A 150 6.38 -9.05 11.80
N SER A 151 5.82 -8.59 12.91
CA SER A 151 4.40 -8.85 13.21
C SER A 151 3.49 -8.19 12.18
N ALA A 152 2.44 -8.89 11.76
CA ALA A 152 1.48 -8.39 10.77
C ALA A 152 0.03 -8.45 11.28
N ILE A 153 -0.75 -7.41 10.99
CA ILE A 153 -2.21 -7.37 11.17
C ILE A 153 -2.86 -7.38 9.80
N GLU A 154 -3.71 -8.36 9.53
CA GLU A 154 -4.58 -8.33 8.35
C GLU A 154 -5.74 -7.33 8.56
N PHE A 155 -5.90 -6.40 7.63
CA PHE A 155 -6.98 -5.44 7.59
C PHE A 155 -7.81 -5.66 6.33
N ALA A 156 -9.02 -6.20 6.48
CA ALA A 156 -9.91 -6.42 5.35
C ALA A 156 -10.40 -5.09 4.75
N VAL A 157 -10.23 -4.93 3.44
CA VAL A 157 -10.77 -3.80 2.68
C VAL A 157 -12.01 -4.24 1.88
N GLY A 158 -13.12 -3.53 2.07
CA GLY A 158 -14.41 -3.84 1.44
C GLY A 158 -15.34 -4.62 2.35
#